data_AF-A0A1C1C7A5-F1
#
_entry.id   AF-A0A1C1C7A5-F1
#
_cell.length_a   1.000
_cell.length_b   1.000
_cell.length_c   1.000
_cell.angle_alpha   90.00
_cell.angle_beta   90.00
_cell.angle_gamma   90.00
#
_symmetry.space_group_name_H-M   'P 1'
#
loop_
_entity.id
_entity.type
_entity.pdbx_description
1 polymer ?
#
loop_
_entity_poly.entity_id
_entity_poly.type
_entity_poly.pdbx_seq_one_letter_code
_entity_poly.pdbx_strand_id
1 'polypeptide(L)'
;MALGVNDAFPLAALHHANHPDNITDKHLQIMRTVILVDSVVNSGKSVLEFIQQVWELASSGLKGHESGQGTIRIIIVTAVVQSQAADKISQVGCR
;
A
#
# COMPACT_ATOMS: atom_id res chain seq x y z
N MET A 1 5.40 10.94 10.91
CA MET A 1 4.38 11.08 9.86
C MET A 1 3.26 10.06 10.03
N ALA A 2 3.55 8.75 10.00
CA ALA A 2 2.52 7.70 10.04
C ALA A 2 1.54 7.78 11.23
N LEU A 3 2.00 8.14 12.43
CA LEU A 3 1.10 8.36 13.59
C LEU A 3 0.03 9.42 13.31
N GLY A 4 0.40 10.57 12.75
CA GLY A 4 -0.58 11.61 12.42
C GLY A 4 -1.58 11.20 11.33
N VAL A 5 -1.20 10.29 10.43
CA VAL A 5 -2.14 9.67 9.49
C VAL A 5 -3.08 8.71 10.22
N ASN A 6 -2.58 7.92 11.18
CA ASN A 6 -3.40 7.03 11.98
C ASN A 6 -4.35 7.78 12.92
N ASP A 7 -3.95 8.94 13.45
CA ASP A 7 -4.83 9.80 14.25
C ASP A 7 -6.05 10.29 13.43
N ALA A 8 -5.88 10.50 12.12
CA ALA A 8 -6.98 10.83 11.20
C ALA A 8 -7.86 9.63 10.83
N PHE A 9 -7.35 8.41 10.97
CA PHE A 9 -8.05 7.15 10.70
C PHE A 9 -7.91 6.18 11.89
N PRO A 10 -8.50 6.48 13.06
CA PRO A 10 -8.23 5.74 14.29
C PRO A 10 -8.68 4.27 14.26
N LEU A 11 -9.54 3.90 13.31
CA LEU A 11 -9.96 2.51 13.09
C LEU A 11 -9.05 1.73 12.13
N ALA A 12 -8.11 2.40 11.46
CA ALA A 12 -7.15 1.75 10.58
C ALA A 12 -6.05 1.08 11.40
N ALA A 13 -5.66 -0.13 11.01
CA ALA A 13 -4.50 -0.79 11.59
C ALA A 13 -3.23 -0.04 11.17
N LEU A 14 -2.42 0.38 12.15
CA LEU A 14 -1.10 0.94 11.89
C LEU A 14 -0.06 -0.17 11.92
N HIS A 15 0.63 -0.37 10.80
CA HIS A 15 1.71 -1.35 10.68
C HIS A 15 2.99 -0.66 10.22
N HIS A 16 4.10 -0.93 10.91
CA HIS A 16 5.42 -0.46 10.51
C HIS A 16 6.11 -1.55 9.68
N ALA A 17 6.56 -1.22 8.48
CA ALA A 17 7.21 -2.13 7.56
C ALA A 17 8.45 -1.48 6.96
N ASN A 18 9.60 -2.16 7.05
CA ASN A 18 10.85 -1.74 6.41
C ASN A 18 11.02 -2.39 5.04
N HIS A 19 10.41 -3.57 4.86
CA HIS A 19 10.47 -4.35 3.63
C HIS A 19 9.07 -4.79 3.20
N PRO A 20 8.82 -4.97 1.89
CA PRO A 20 7.54 -5.44 1.39
C PRO A 20 7.09 -6.74 2.07
N ASP A 21 8.01 -7.68 2.31
CA ASP A 21 7.76 -8.97 2.97
C ASP A 21 7.24 -8.85 4.43
N ASN A 22 7.31 -7.66 5.03
CA ASN A 22 6.68 -7.40 6.32
C ASN A 22 5.15 -7.27 6.21
N ILE A 23 4.60 -7.16 4.99
CA ILE A 23 3.17 -7.26 4.70
C ILE A 23 2.84 -8.72 4.37
N THR A 24 1.85 -9.27 5.07
CA THR A 24 1.40 -10.66 4.93
C THR A 24 -0.10 -10.69 4.65
N ASP A 25 -0.62 -11.83 4.20
CA ASP A 25 -2.06 -12.00 3.93
C ASP A 25 -2.92 -11.62 5.14
N LYS A 26 -2.45 -11.89 6.36
CA LYS A 26 -3.16 -11.53 7.61
C LYS A 26 -3.40 -10.03 7.75
N HIS A 27 -2.51 -9.20 7.21
CA HIS A 27 -2.66 -7.75 7.24
C HIS A 27 -3.71 -7.26 6.23
N LEU A 28 -4.01 -8.05 5.19
CA LEU A 28 -4.88 -7.64 4.09
C LEU A 28 -6.26 -8.32 4.07
N GLN A 29 -6.47 -9.40 4.83
CA GLN A 29 -7.71 -10.20 4.83
C GLN A 29 -9.02 -9.41 5.01
N ILE A 30 -8.99 -8.26 5.68
CA ILE A 30 -10.16 -7.41 5.92
C ILE A 30 -10.00 -5.98 5.38
N MET A 31 -8.88 -5.68 4.72
CA MET A 31 -8.52 -4.31 4.32
C MET A 31 -8.95 -4.06 2.87
N ARG A 32 -9.81 -3.05 2.66
CA ARG A 32 -10.15 -2.54 1.31
C ARG A 32 -9.26 -1.39 0.87
N THR A 33 -8.52 -0.79 1.79
CA THR A 33 -7.68 0.38 1.52
C THR A 33 -6.38 0.27 2.30
N VAL A 34 -5.27 0.41 1.61
CA VAL A 34 -3.92 0.46 2.19
C VAL A 34 -3.39 1.87 2.02
N ILE A 35 -2.97 2.48 3.12
CA ILE A 35 -2.34 3.80 3.13
C ILE A 35 -0.84 3.60 3.34
N LEU A 36 -0.05 3.77 2.28
CA LEU A 36 1.40 3.74 2.35
C LEU A 36 1.91 5.12 2.75
N VAL A 37 2.54 5.22 3.92
CA VAL A 37 3.06 6.48 4.45
C VAL A 37 4.58 6.45 4.44
N ASP A 38 5.19 7.40 3.73
CA ASP A 38 6.64 7.62 3.77
C ASP A 38 6.94 9.12 3.76
N SER A 39 7.96 9.54 4.51
CA SER A 39 8.39 10.92 4.57
C SER A 39 8.83 11.47 3.21
N VAL A 40 9.56 10.68 2.43
CA VAL A 40 10.14 11.09 1.15
C VAL A 40 10.10 9.93 0.16
N VAL A 41 9.47 10.14 -0.98
CA VAL A 41 9.53 9.22 -2.13
C VAL A 41 10.60 9.70 -3.10
N ASN A 42 11.79 9.09 -3.02
CA ASN A 42 12.96 9.46 -3.81
C ASN A 42 12.91 8.89 -5.25
N SER A 43 13.20 7.61 -5.43
CA SER A 43 13.19 6.97 -6.76
C SER A 43 11.86 6.32 -7.14
N GLY A 44 10.95 6.22 -6.17
CA GLY A 44 9.70 5.45 -6.26
C GLY A 44 9.88 3.94 -6.03
N LYS A 45 11.12 3.43 -6.00
CA LYS A 45 11.39 1.98 -5.94
C LYS A 45 10.69 1.29 -4.78
N SER A 46 10.90 1.76 -3.56
CA SER A 46 10.32 1.12 -2.37
C SER A 46 8.79 1.12 -2.43
N VAL A 47 8.17 2.26 -2.77
CA VAL A 47 6.70 2.36 -2.91
C VAL A 47 6.17 1.37 -3.95
N LEU A 48 6.84 1.21 -5.09
CA LEU A 48 6.46 0.25 -6.12
C LEU A 48 6.57 -1.20 -5.64
N GLU A 49 7.64 -1.56 -4.94
CA GLU A 49 7.81 -2.90 -4.34
C GLU A 49 6.70 -3.18 -3.32
N PHE A 50 6.32 -2.19 -2.51
CA PHE A 50 5.20 -2.29 -1.58
C PHE A 50 3.84 -2.43 -2.29
N ILE A 51 3.59 -1.66 -3.35
CA ILE A 51 2.37 -1.79 -4.17
C ILE A 51 2.27 -3.18 -4.76
N GLN A 52 3.36 -3.66 -5.36
CA GLN A 52 3.40 -4.97 -5.99
C GLN A 52 3.13 -6.08 -4.98
N GLN A 53 3.77 -6.04 -3.81
CA GLN A 53 3.51 -6.98 -2.73
C GLN A 53 2.04 -7.00 -2.30
N VAL A 54 1.43 -5.83 -2.11
CA VAL A 54 0.01 -5.73 -1.73
C VAL A 54 -0.89 -6.34 -2.80
N TRP A 55 -0.61 -6.09 -4.08
CA TRP A 55 -1.39 -6.68 -5.18
C TRP A 55 -1.19 -8.18 -5.34
N GLU A 56 0.04 -8.68 -5.16
CA GLU A 56 0.32 -10.12 -5.23
C GLU A 56 -0.42 -10.88 -4.12
N LEU A 57 -0.41 -10.36 -2.89
CA LEU A 57 -1.17 -10.93 -1.77
C LEU A 57 -2.69 -10.83 -1.97
N ALA A 58 -3.18 -9.69 -2.48
CA ALA A 58 -4.60 -9.52 -2.81
C ALA A 58 -5.07 -10.51 -3.88
N SER A 59 -4.19 -10.82 -4.84
CA SER A 59 -4.47 -11.73 -5.95
C SER A 59 -4.32 -13.21 -5.57
N SER A 60 -3.41 -13.54 -4.65
CA SER A 60 -3.15 -14.91 -4.20
C SER A 60 -4.25 -15.42 -3.25
N GLY A 61 -4.80 -14.56 -2.39
CA GLY A 61 -5.88 -14.88 -1.45
C GLY A 61 -7.23 -15.20 -2.12
N LEU A 62 -7.42 -14.80 -3.38
CA LEU A 62 -8.66 -15.03 -4.16
C LEU A 62 -8.92 -16.50 -4.53
N LYS A 63 -8.04 -17.44 -4.17
CA LYS A 63 -8.26 -18.87 -4.45
C LYS A 63 -9.03 -19.64 -3.38
N GLY A 64 -9.31 -19.05 -2.21
CA GLY A 64 -9.79 -19.81 -1.04
C GLY A 64 -11.10 -19.37 -0.37
N HIS A 65 -11.68 -18.21 -0.69
CA HIS A 65 -12.90 -17.75 -0.01
C HIS A 65 -13.90 -17.11 -0.96
N GLU A 66 -15.03 -17.79 -1.11
CA GLU A 66 -16.20 -17.36 -1.85
C GLU A 66 -16.85 -16.16 -1.13
N SER A 67 -16.51 -14.93 -1.51
CA SER A 67 -17.41 -13.75 -1.53
C SER A 67 -16.60 -12.47 -1.65
N GLY A 68 -16.56 -11.93 -2.87
CA GLY A 68 -16.25 -10.51 -3.12
C GLY A 68 -14.82 -10.24 -3.57
N GLN A 69 -14.62 -10.21 -4.89
CA GLN A 69 -13.54 -9.47 -5.54
C GLN A 69 -13.59 -8.00 -5.05
N GLY A 70 -12.87 -7.69 -3.99
CA GLY A 70 -12.72 -6.33 -3.50
C GLY A 70 -11.47 -5.71 -4.09
N THR A 71 -11.62 -4.76 -5.01
CA THR A 71 -10.51 -3.91 -5.45
C THR A 71 -9.86 -3.25 -4.24
N ILE A 72 -8.59 -3.57 -3.96
CA ILE A 72 -7.80 -2.87 -2.93
C ILE A 72 -7.41 -1.50 -3.48
N ARG A 73 -7.75 -0.44 -2.74
CA ARG A 73 -7.30 0.92 -3.05
C ARG A 73 -5.99 1.19 -2.32
N ILE A 74 -4.99 1.67 -3.06
CA ILE A 74 -3.72 2.09 -2.45
C ILE A 74 -3.63 3.61 -2.52
N ILE A 75 -3.41 4.23 -1.37
CA ILE A 75 -3.20 5.67 -1.23
C ILE A 75 -1.78 5.87 -0.71
N ILE A 76 -1.00 6.72 -1.38
CA ILE A 76 0.36 7.07 -0.94
C ILE A 76 0.30 8.44 -0.29
N VAL A 77 0.77 8.55 0.95
CA VAL A 77 0.90 9.82 1.68
C VAL A 77 2.38 10.09 1.89
N THR A 78 2.85 11.21 1.35
CA THR A 78 4.24 11.64 1.49
C THR A 78 4.37 13.16 1.53
N ALA A 79 5.40 13.67 2.19
CA ALA A 79 5.67 15.12 2.21
C ALA A 79 6.43 15.58 0.97
N VAL A 80 7.29 14.72 0.42
CA VAL A 80 8.13 15.05 -0.74
C VAL A 80 8.13 13.89 -1.70
N VAL A 81 7.74 14.15 -2.94
CA VAL A 81 7.90 13.23 -4.06
C VAL A 81 8.85 13.87 -5.08
N GLN A 82 9.87 13.13 -5.50
CA GLN A 82 10.70 13.57 -6.62
C GLN A 82 10.00 13.26 -7.95
N SER A 83 10.24 14.10 -8.97
CA SER A 83 9.64 13.97 -10.29
C SER A 83 9.79 12.55 -10.87
N GLN A 84 11.00 12.01 -10.83
CA GLN A 84 11.31 10.66 -11.30
C GLN A 84 10.51 9.54 -10.62
N ALA A 85 10.08 9.74 -9.37
CA ALA A 85 9.22 8.80 -8.68
C ALA A 85 7.76 8.97 -9.08
N ALA A 86 7.29 10.21 -9.20
CA ALA A 86 5.92 10.51 -9.63
C ALA A 86 5.63 9.94 -11.03
N ASP A 87 6.58 10.08 -11.95
CA ASP A 87 6.46 9.53 -13.32
C ASP A 87 6.36 8.01 -13.32
N LYS A 88 7.13 7.33 -12.47
CA LYS A 88 7.09 5.86 -12.38
C LYS A 88 5.83 5.36 -11.70
N ILE A 89 5.38 6.00 -10.62
CA ILE A 89 4.19 5.59 -9.87
C ILE A 89 2.92 5.81 -10.69
N SER A 90 2.83 6.91 -11.44
CA SER A 90 1.68 7.22 -12.29
C SER A 90 1.46 6.20 -13.42
N GLN A 91 2.53 5.56 -13.91
CA GLN A 91 2.42 4.48 -14.90
C GLN A 91 1.80 3.20 -14.36
N VAL A 92 1.82 3.00 -13.03
CA VAL A 92 1.32 1.78 -12.38
C VAL A 92 -0.18 1.88 -12.06
N GLY A 93 -0.71 3.10 -11.85
CA GLY A 93 -2.09 3.32 -11.42
C GLY A 93 -3.21 3.15 -12.46
N CYS A 94 -2.90 2.82 -13.72
CA CYS A 94 -3.86 2.69 -14.82
C CYS A 94 -4.25 1.24 -15.17
N ARG A 95 -4.28 0.31 -14.20
CA ARG A 95 -4.82 -1.04 -14.41
C ARG A 95 -6.20 -1.22 -13.82
#